data_AF-A0A971PJH8-F1
#
_entry.id   AF-A0A971PJH8-F1
#
_cell.length_a   1.000
_cell.length_b   1.000
_cell.length_c   1.000
_cell.angle_alpha   90.00
_cell.angle_beta   90.00
_cell.angle_gamma   90.00
#
_symmetry.space_group_name_H-M   'P 1'
#
loop_
_entity.id
_entity.type
_entity.pdbx_description
1 polymer ?
#
loop_
_entity_poly.entity_id
_entity_poly.type
_entity_poly.pdbx_seq_one_letter_code
_entity_poly.pdbx_strand_id
1 'polypeptide(L)'
;MKTRAAFAPLAVFVASLAVFSFCRSLLVGIRAEGVRATRAFAGDEPSYLLLAHSLAVDGDLNLHNNALNRDGRRFGVERCGGHIARRDCARGEAWSIHTPGLPLLIAPVYALALRTGLSPRALACILLNLLAALLAVNTWLLCVDLAGGRASLDRPGCVPLVSPLLAVAAVVLTPPVIFYANLIYPELPAALLVLYAFRKALPTWSGGAG
;
A
#
# COMPACT_ATOMS: atom_id res chain seq x y z
N MET A 1 -18.70 -28.14 -10.60
CA MET A 1 -19.04 -26.73 -10.25
C MET A 1 -18.18 -26.12 -9.13
N LYS A 2 -17.09 -26.74 -8.65
CA LYS A 2 -16.16 -26.16 -7.64
C LYS A 2 -15.27 -25.00 -8.13
N THR A 3 -15.37 -24.61 -9.41
CA THR A 3 -14.44 -23.69 -10.07
C THR A 3 -14.71 -22.22 -9.74
N ARG A 4 -15.97 -21.80 -9.58
CA ARG A 4 -16.29 -20.37 -9.39
C ARG A 4 -15.73 -19.79 -8.09
N ALA A 5 -15.87 -20.51 -6.97
CA ALA A 5 -15.35 -20.07 -5.67
C ALA A 5 -13.81 -20.01 -5.60
N ALA A 6 -13.11 -20.85 -6.38
CA ALA A 6 -11.65 -20.88 -6.40
C ALA A 6 -11.05 -19.71 -7.21
N PHE A 7 -11.68 -19.33 -8.32
CA PHE A 7 -11.16 -18.30 -9.22
C PHE A 7 -11.64 -16.87 -8.89
N ALA A 8 -12.74 -16.71 -8.15
CA ALA A 8 -13.29 -15.39 -7.85
C ALA A 8 -12.31 -14.44 -7.11
N PRO A 9 -11.57 -14.86 -6.06
CA PRO A 9 -10.59 -13.99 -5.42
C PRO A 9 -9.46 -13.56 -6.37
N LEU A 10 -9.01 -14.47 -7.24
CA LEU A 10 -7.98 -14.16 -8.23
C LEU A 10 -8.50 -13.17 -9.27
N ALA A 11 -9.74 -13.32 -9.73
CA ALA A 11 -10.36 -12.40 -10.67
C ALA A 11 -10.50 -10.99 -10.07
N VAL A 12 -10.96 -10.88 -8.82
CA VAL A 12 -11.02 -9.60 -8.09
C VAL A 12 -9.63 -8.98 -7.97
N PHE A 13 -8.63 -9.78 -7.58
CA PHE A 13 -7.25 -9.32 -7.47
C PHE A 13 -6.73 -8.74 -8.79
N VAL A 14 -6.82 -9.51 -9.88
CA VAL A 14 -6.31 -9.11 -11.20
C VAL A 14 -7.03 -7.88 -11.73
N ALA A 15 -8.37 -7.83 -11.59
CA ALA A 15 -9.17 -6.69 -12.01
C ALA A 15 -8.81 -5.42 -11.23
N SER A 16 -8.73 -5.50 -9.90
CA SER A 16 -8.35 -4.35 -9.07
C SER A 16 -6.91 -3.91 -9.34
N LEU A 17 -5.97 -4.84 -9.49
CA LEU A 17 -4.59 -4.53 -9.83
C LEU A 17 -4.48 -3.81 -11.17
N ALA A 18 -5.25 -4.25 -12.18
CA ALA A 18 -5.31 -3.58 -13.48
C ALA A 18 -5.84 -2.15 -13.36
N VAL A 19 -6.90 -1.93 -12.58
CA VAL A 19 -7.46 -0.59 -12.31
C VAL A 19 -6.41 0.31 -11.64
N PHE A 20 -5.78 -0.14 -10.56
CA PHE A 20 -4.79 0.67 -9.85
C PHE A 20 -3.56 0.96 -10.72
N SER A 21 -3.09 -0.03 -11.49
CA SER A 21 -1.97 0.14 -12.43
C SER A 21 -2.31 1.12 -13.55
N PHE A 22 -3.55 1.09 -14.04
CA PHE A 22 -4.04 2.04 -15.04
C PHE A 22 -4.12 3.45 -14.46
N CYS A 23 -4.75 3.64 -13.29
CA CYS A 23 -4.78 4.91 -12.59
C CYS A 23 -3.37 5.46 -12.34
N ARG A 24 -2.42 4.59 -11.94
CA ARG A 24 -1.01 4.95 -11.80
C ARG A 24 -0.45 5.55 -13.07
N SER A 25 -0.68 4.91 -14.22
CA SER A 25 -0.15 5.37 -15.51
C SER A 25 -0.66 6.76 -15.90
N LEU A 26 -1.84 7.16 -15.42
CA LEU A 26 -2.42 8.48 -15.63
C LEU A 26 -1.87 9.52 -14.63
N LEU A 27 -1.62 9.12 -13.39
CA LEU A 27 -1.23 10.03 -12.31
C LEU A 27 0.28 10.26 -12.26
N VAL A 28 1.09 9.24 -12.54
CA VAL A 28 2.54 9.26 -12.32
C VAL A 28 3.32 8.49 -13.39
N GLY A 29 4.30 9.16 -14.00
CA GLY A 29 5.23 8.53 -14.94
C GLY A 29 6.15 7.51 -14.27
N ILE A 30 6.53 6.46 -14.99
CA ILE A 30 7.37 5.35 -14.48
C ILE A 30 8.75 5.82 -13.96
N ARG A 31 9.26 6.94 -14.48
CA ARG A 31 10.55 7.53 -14.10
C ARG A 31 10.43 8.70 -13.11
N ALA A 32 9.25 8.96 -12.56
CA ALA A 32 9.08 10.02 -11.59
C ALA A 32 9.67 9.60 -10.23
N GLU A 33 10.69 10.31 -9.75
CA GLU A 33 11.38 9.98 -8.49
C GLU A 33 11.15 11.00 -7.36
N GLY A 34 10.53 12.16 -7.64
CA GLY A 34 10.33 13.19 -6.64
C GLY A 34 9.13 14.09 -6.90
N VAL A 35 8.85 14.97 -5.94
CA VAL A 35 7.68 15.87 -5.92
C VAL A 35 7.50 16.66 -7.22
N ARG A 36 8.60 17.08 -7.87
CA ARG A 36 8.56 17.83 -9.12
C ARG A 36 8.16 16.98 -10.33
N ALA A 37 8.36 15.67 -10.27
CA ALA A 37 8.04 14.72 -11.34
C ALA A 37 6.67 14.05 -11.14
N THR A 38 6.12 14.10 -9.92
CA THR A 38 4.76 13.67 -9.60
C THR A 38 3.83 14.87 -9.67
N ARG A 39 2.84 14.90 -10.56
CA ARG A 39 1.82 15.96 -10.61
C ARG A 39 0.89 16.00 -9.37
N ALA A 40 1.24 15.26 -8.32
CA ALA A 40 0.45 15.01 -7.14
C ALA A 40 1.19 15.46 -5.87
N PHE A 41 0.41 16.04 -4.96
CA PHE A 41 0.71 16.42 -3.59
C PHE A 41 1.61 15.40 -2.88
N ALA A 42 2.91 15.68 -2.79
CA ALA A 42 3.82 14.71 -2.18
C ALA A 42 3.74 14.68 -0.66
N GLY A 43 3.29 15.75 0.02
CA GLY A 43 3.12 15.78 1.47
C GLY A 43 4.30 15.15 2.22
N ASP A 44 4.04 14.07 2.94
CA ASP A 44 5.03 13.34 3.75
C ASP A 44 5.78 12.23 3.01
N GLU A 45 5.38 11.89 1.77
CA GLU A 45 5.99 10.83 0.95
C GLU A 45 7.53 10.91 0.86
N PRO A 46 8.14 12.09 0.64
CA PRO A 46 9.60 12.20 0.59
C PRO A 46 10.29 11.78 1.89
N SER A 47 9.65 11.97 3.05
CA SER A 47 10.18 11.55 4.34
C SER A 47 10.17 10.02 4.49
N TYR A 48 9.11 9.34 4.04
CA TYR A 48 9.04 7.88 4.04
C TYR A 48 10.08 7.26 3.10
N LEU A 49 10.28 7.86 1.92
CA LEU A 49 11.29 7.44 0.96
C LEU A 49 12.72 7.68 1.46
N LEU A 50 12.96 8.75 2.22
CA LEU A 50 14.24 9.02 2.88
C LEU A 50 14.55 7.99 3.97
N LEU A 51 13.58 7.63 4.81
CA LEU A 51 13.75 6.55 5.79
C LEU A 51 13.98 5.20 5.12
N ALA A 52 13.24 4.87 4.05
CA ALA A 52 13.44 3.64 3.30
C ALA A 52 14.83 3.57 2.67
N HIS A 53 15.39 4.72 2.27
CA HIS A 53 16.76 4.80 1.79
C HIS A 53 17.78 4.49 2.88
N SER A 54 17.66 5.12 4.04
CA SER A 54 18.52 4.88 5.20
C SER A 54 18.48 3.39 5.57
N LEU A 55 17.30 2.79 5.64
CA LEU A 55 17.16 1.35 5.88
C LEU A 55 17.81 0.48 4.80
N ALA A 56 17.66 0.83 3.52
CA ALA A 56 18.15 0.02 2.41
C ALA A 56 19.65 0.16 2.15
N VAL A 57 20.24 1.31 2.48
CA VAL A 57 21.65 1.65 2.18
C VAL A 57 22.51 1.62 3.44
N ASP A 58 22.01 2.18 4.53
CA ASP A 58 22.74 2.35 5.79
C ASP A 58 22.37 1.26 6.81
N GLY A 59 21.17 0.70 6.72
CA GLY A 59 20.68 -0.36 7.62
C GLY A 59 20.16 0.16 8.97
N ASP A 60 19.88 1.46 9.09
CA ASP A 60 19.39 2.08 10.32
C ASP A 60 18.24 3.08 10.06
N LEU A 61 17.80 3.76 11.14
CA LEU A 61 16.75 4.79 11.09
C LEU A 61 17.30 6.21 11.36
N ASN A 62 18.62 6.34 11.50
CA ASN A 62 19.29 7.58 11.83
C ASN A 62 19.58 8.38 10.55
N LEU A 63 18.80 9.42 10.30
CA LEU A 63 18.89 10.24 9.10
C LEU A 63 20.06 11.24 9.11
N HIS A 64 20.98 11.15 10.07
CA HIS A 64 22.04 12.15 10.24
C HIS A 64 22.99 12.19 9.05
N ASN A 65 23.53 11.04 8.66
CA ASN A 65 24.37 10.91 7.46
C ASN A 65 23.59 11.31 6.20
N ASN A 66 22.31 10.93 6.08
CA ASN A 66 21.51 11.26 4.91
C ASN A 66 21.24 12.77 4.78
N ALA A 67 21.14 13.47 5.91
CA ALA A 67 21.05 14.93 5.95
C ALA A 67 22.36 15.60 5.49
N LEU A 68 23.52 15.05 5.86
CA LEU A 68 24.84 15.52 5.44
C LEU A 68 25.09 15.27 3.94
N ASN A 69 24.77 14.05 3.47
CA ASN A 69 24.92 13.63 2.07
C ASN A 69 23.86 14.26 1.15
N ARG A 70 22.81 14.84 1.75
CA ARG A 70 21.65 15.43 1.08
C ARG A 70 20.94 14.40 0.18
N ASP A 71 20.79 13.17 0.67
CA ASP A 71 20.14 12.07 -0.04
C ASP A 71 18.65 12.35 -0.31
N GLY A 72 18.03 13.18 0.54
CA GLY A 72 16.65 13.64 0.37
C GLY A 72 16.40 14.45 -0.90
N ARG A 73 17.44 15.00 -1.55
CA ARG A 73 17.27 15.84 -2.76
C ARG A 73 16.60 15.09 -3.90
N ARG A 74 16.88 13.80 -4.08
CA ARG A 74 16.27 13.03 -5.17
C ARG A 74 14.74 12.92 -5.02
N PHE A 75 14.25 13.05 -3.79
CA PHE A 75 12.83 13.00 -3.47
C PHE A 75 12.18 14.38 -3.39
N GLY A 76 12.94 15.47 -3.59
CA GLY A 76 12.46 16.85 -3.44
C GLY A 76 12.54 17.40 -2.01
N VAL A 77 13.30 16.76 -1.11
CA VAL A 77 13.60 17.30 0.22
C VAL A 77 14.83 18.21 0.13
N GLU A 78 14.61 19.49 -0.19
CA GLU A 78 15.69 20.47 -0.43
C GLU A 78 16.35 20.98 0.87
N ARG A 79 15.63 21.01 1.98
CA ARG A 79 16.17 21.43 3.29
C ARG A 79 16.46 20.20 4.13
N CYS A 80 17.74 20.04 4.48
CA CYS A 80 18.34 18.84 5.05
C CYS A 80 17.48 18.18 6.15
N GLY A 81 16.97 16.98 5.86
CA GLY A 81 16.53 16.02 6.88
C GLY A 81 15.10 15.47 6.77
N GLY A 82 14.25 16.03 5.93
CA GLY A 82 12.82 15.69 5.95
C GLY A 82 12.18 16.15 7.26
N HIS A 83 11.06 15.54 7.64
CA HIS A 83 10.39 15.87 8.90
C HIS A 83 11.08 15.16 10.07
N ILE A 84 11.93 15.89 10.80
CA ILE A 84 12.74 15.39 11.92
C ILE A 84 12.08 15.74 13.26
N ALA A 85 11.92 14.73 14.12
CA ALA A 85 11.43 14.87 15.49
C ALA A 85 12.52 15.34 16.45
N ARG A 86 13.71 14.77 16.32
CA ARG A 86 14.85 15.00 17.21
C ARG A 86 16.13 15.04 16.39
N ARG A 87 16.93 16.08 16.59
CA ARG A 87 18.27 16.21 16.01
C ARG A 87 19.27 16.52 17.12
N ASP A 88 20.36 15.76 17.15
CA ASP A 88 21.51 16.02 18.00
C ASP A 88 22.77 15.92 17.13
N CYS A 89 23.24 17.08 16.66
CA CYS A 89 24.42 17.12 15.78
C CYS A 89 25.71 16.72 16.50
N ALA A 90 25.80 16.92 17.82
CA ALA A 90 26.98 16.55 18.58
C ALA A 90 27.09 15.04 18.74
N ARG A 91 25.95 14.35 18.85
CA ARG A 91 25.87 12.88 18.93
C ARG A 91 25.68 12.19 17.58
N GLY A 92 25.60 12.96 16.49
CA GLY A 92 25.42 12.41 15.15
C GLY A 92 24.04 11.76 14.93
N GLU A 93 22.99 12.28 15.56
CA GLU A 93 21.64 11.71 15.53
C GLU A 93 20.64 12.64 14.82
N ALA A 94 19.78 12.07 13.97
CA ALA A 94 18.60 12.72 13.42
C ALA A 94 17.48 11.69 13.21
N TRP A 95 16.37 11.83 13.93
CA TRP A 95 15.26 10.88 13.93
C TRP A 95 14.02 11.49 13.32
N SER A 96 13.32 10.75 12.45
CA SER A 96 12.08 11.24 11.82
C SER A 96 10.90 11.33 12.80
N ILE A 97 9.95 12.23 12.55
CA ILE A 97 8.62 12.21 13.20
C ILE A 97 7.75 11.05 12.71
N HIS A 98 8.04 10.53 11.52
CA HIS A 98 7.22 9.50 10.89
C HIS A 98 7.60 8.12 11.42
N THR A 99 6.61 7.26 11.55
CA THR A 99 6.81 5.90 12.04
C THR A 99 7.54 5.04 11.00
N PRO A 100 8.40 4.09 11.44
CA PRO A 100 9.22 3.30 10.54
C PRO A 100 8.48 2.15 9.84
N GLY A 101 7.20 1.91 10.18
CA GLY A 101 6.45 0.74 9.67
C GLY A 101 6.35 0.68 8.15
N LEU A 102 5.95 1.78 7.50
CA LEU A 102 5.93 1.86 6.04
C LEU A 102 7.33 1.82 5.41
N PRO A 103 8.33 2.61 5.89
CA PRO A 103 9.71 2.52 5.41
C PRO A 103 10.28 1.10 5.46
N LEU A 104 10.07 0.36 6.55
CA LEU A 104 10.48 -1.04 6.69
C LEU A 104 9.79 -1.95 5.66
N LEU A 105 8.50 -1.73 5.40
CA LEU A 105 7.75 -2.49 4.42
C LEU A 105 8.26 -2.26 2.99
N ILE A 106 8.63 -1.04 2.64
CA ILE A 106 9.08 -0.70 1.27
C ILE A 106 10.60 -0.84 1.06
N ALA A 107 11.40 -0.92 2.13
CA ALA A 107 12.87 -1.02 2.03
C ALA A 107 13.38 -2.19 1.16
N PRO A 108 12.79 -3.40 1.16
CA PRO A 108 13.25 -4.48 0.28
C PRO A 108 13.07 -4.19 -1.21
N VAL A 109 11.91 -3.66 -1.61
CA VAL A 109 11.66 -3.27 -3.01
C VAL A 109 12.47 -2.03 -3.40
N TYR A 110 12.75 -1.16 -2.43
CA TYR A 110 13.65 -0.04 -2.57
C TYR A 110 15.08 -0.48 -2.91
N ALA A 111 15.64 -1.41 -2.11
CA ALA A 111 16.97 -1.96 -2.32
C ALA A 111 17.08 -2.69 -3.67
N LEU A 112 16.04 -3.43 -4.06
CA LEU A 112 15.96 -4.05 -5.38
C LEU A 112 15.99 -3.02 -6.51
N ALA A 113 15.25 -1.91 -6.36
CA ALA A 113 15.25 -0.83 -7.34
C ALA A 113 16.65 -0.25 -7.54
N LEU A 114 17.38 0.04 -6.45
CA LEU A 114 18.76 0.52 -6.52
C LEU A 114 19.69 -0.45 -7.27
N ARG A 115 19.58 -1.76 -7.00
CA ARG A 115 20.43 -2.78 -7.65
C ARG A 115 20.13 -2.94 -9.14
N THR A 116 18.89 -2.74 -9.54
CA THR A 116 18.41 -2.91 -10.92
C THR A 116 18.44 -1.62 -11.75
N GLY A 117 18.75 -0.47 -11.12
CA GLY A 117 18.66 0.84 -11.76
C GLY A 117 17.22 1.29 -12.07
N LEU A 118 16.22 0.62 -11.47
CA LEU A 118 14.82 1.02 -11.57
C LEU A 118 14.49 2.13 -10.55
N SER A 119 13.42 2.87 -10.81
CA SER A 119 12.95 3.91 -9.87
C SER A 119 12.49 3.29 -8.56
N PRO A 120 13.08 3.64 -7.40
CA PRO A 120 12.68 3.12 -6.10
C PRO A 120 11.24 3.48 -5.73
N ARG A 121 10.84 4.71 -6.09
CA ARG A 121 9.47 5.18 -5.92
C ARG A 121 8.49 4.34 -6.75
N ALA A 122 8.82 4.05 -8.02
CA ALA A 122 7.94 3.26 -8.87
C ALA A 122 7.72 1.84 -8.32
N LEU A 123 8.78 1.18 -7.83
CA LEU A 123 8.68 -0.14 -7.23
C LEU A 123 7.88 -0.12 -5.91
N ALA A 124 8.05 0.91 -5.09
CA ALA A 124 7.23 1.12 -3.90
C ALA A 124 5.73 1.33 -4.24
N CYS A 125 5.42 2.12 -5.28
CA CYS A 125 4.03 2.27 -5.75
C CYS A 125 3.45 0.96 -6.31
N ILE A 126 4.25 0.15 -7.02
CA ILE A 126 3.81 -1.18 -7.49
C ILE A 126 3.47 -2.07 -6.28
N LEU A 127 4.31 -2.06 -5.24
CA LEU A 127 4.01 -2.75 -3.99
C LEU A 127 2.68 -2.26 -3.40
N LEU A 128 2.43 -0.95 -3.33
CA LEU A 128 1.16 -0.44 -2.83
C LEU A 128 -0.03 -0.79 -3.72
N ASN A 129 0.11 -0.80 -5.05
CA ASN A 129 -0.94 -1.31 -5.95
C ASN A 129 -1.28 -2.78 -5.65
N LEU A 130 -0.27 -3.62 -5.36
CA LEU A 130 -0.48 -5.02 -4.95
C LEU A 130 -1.22 -5.11 -3.61
N LEU A 131 -0.84 -4.29 -2.62
CA LEU A 131 -1.53 -4.23 -1.32
C LEU A 131 -2.97 -3.73 -1.46
N ALA A 132 -3.23 -2.77 -2.35
CA ALA A 132 -4.57 -2.29 -2.65
C ALA A 132 -5.44 -3.37 -3.32
N ALA A 133 -4.87 -4.16 -4.23
CA ALA A 133 -5.55 -5.31 -4.81
C ALA A 133 -5.84 -6.39 -3.75
N LEU A 134 -4.92 -6.62 -2.80
CA LEU A 134 -5.19 -7.48 -1.64
C LEU A 134 -6.31 -6.90 -0.76
N LEU A 135 -6.34 -5.58 -0.53
CA LEU A 135 -7.42 -4.93 0.22
C LEU A 135 -8.76 -5.22 -0.45
N ALA A 136 -8.86 -5.07 -1.78
CA ALA A 136 -10.06 -5.37 -2.55
C ALA A 136 -10.52 -6.83 -2.37
N VAL A 137 -9.59 -7.79 -2.43
CA VAL A 137 -9.88 -9.20 -2.18
C VAL A 137 -10.37 -9.43 -0.76
N ASN A 138 -9.77 -8.75 0.23
CA ASN A 138 -10.18 -8.89 1.63
C ASN A 138 -11.57 -8.29 1.87
N THR A 139 -11.90 -7.17 1.23
CA THR A 139 -13.25 -6.57 1.25
C THR A 139 -14.27 -7.52 0.64
N TRP A 140 -13.97 -8.08 -0.54
CA TRP A 140 -14.83 -9.04 -1.20
C TRP A 140 -15.07 -10.28 -0.32
N LEU A 141 -14.00 -10.85 0.22
CA LEU A 141 -14.07 -12.02 1.10
C LEU A 141 -14.85 -11.73 2.38
N LEU A 142 -14.70 -10.54 2.98
CA LEU A 142 -15.50 -10.15 4.13
C LEU A 142 -17.00 -10.15 3.79
N CYS A 143 -17.39 -9.57 2.66
CA CYS A 143 -18.80 -9.59 2.23
C CYS A 143 -19.32 -11.01 1.99
N VAL A 144 -18.50 -11.90 1.42
CA VAL A 144 -18.85 -13.31 1.24
C VAL A 144 -18.99 -14.03 2.58
N ASP A 145 -18.08 -13.79 3.52
CA ASP A 145 -18.11 -14.39 4.85
C ASP A 145 -19.37 -13.95 5.62
N LEU A 146 -19.75 -12.67 5.53
CA LEU A 146 -20.99 -12.12 6.10
C LEU A 146 -22.26 -12.68 5.45
N ALA A 147 -22.20 -13.05 4.17
CA ALA A 147 -23.34 -13.61 3.42
C ALA A 147 -23.47 -15.15 3.55
N GLY A 148 -22.87 -15.75 4.59
CA GLY A 148 -22.94 -17.20 4.84
C GLY A 148 -21.76 -18.01 4.29
N GLY A 149 -20.63 -17.36 4.03
CA GLY A 149 -19.36 -18.00 3.68
C GLY A 149 -19.27 -18.47 2.23
N ARG A 150 -18.12 -19.03 1.84
CA ARG A 150 -17.85 -19.44 0.44
C ARG A 150 -18.85 -20.45 -0.12
N ALA A 151 -19.46 -21.28 0.73
CA ALA A 151 -20.49 -22.23 0.33
C ALA A 151 -21.76 -21.53 -0.21
N SER A 152 -22.02 -20.27 0.16
CA SER A 152 -23.14 -19.50 -0.36
C SER A 152 -22.96 -19.11 -1.84
N LEU A 153 -21.71 -19.03 -2.33
CA LEU A 153 -21.40 -18.72 -3.74
C LEU A 153 -21.78 -19.84 -4.71
N ASP A 154 -21.83 -21.09 -4.24
CA ASP A 154 -22.16 -22.25 -5.05
C ASP A 154 -23.66 -22.59 -5.01
N ARG A 155 -24.44 -21.95 -4.11
CA ARG A 155 -25.88 -22.17 -4.01
C ARG A 155 -26.64 -21.32 -5.06
N PRO A 156 -27.49 -21.93 -5.91
CA PRO A 156 -28.34 -21.19 -6.83
C PRO A 156 -29.25 -20.21 -6.06
N GLY A 157 -29.13 -18.91 -6.33
CA GLY A 157 -30.04 -17.88 -5.79
C GLY A 157 -29.73 -17.33 -4.39
N CYS A 158 -28.72 -17.83 -3.67
CA CYS A 158 -28.50 -17.43 -2.26
C CYS A 158 -27.71 -16.12 -2.07
N VAL A 159 -26.74 -15.82 -2.93
CA VAL A 159 -26.00 -14.53 -2.89
C VAL A 159 -25.65 -14.12 -4.32
N PRO A 160 -26.26 -13.06 -4.89
CA PRO A 160 -25.79 -12.55 -6.16
C PRO A 160 -24.37 -12.01 -5.97
N LEU A 161 -23.42 -12.46 -6.80
CA LEU A 161 -22.03 -11.95 -6.88
C LEU A 161 -21.97 -10.41 -6.95
N VAL A 162 -23.07 -9.79 -7.39
CA VAL A 162 -23.28 -8.35 -7.46
C VAL A 162 -23.01 -7.66 -6.12
N SER A 163 -23.53 -8.13 -4.98
CA SER A 163 -23.41 -7.39 -3.72
C SER A 163 -21.96 -7.27 -3.21
N PRO A 164 -21.17 -8.37 -3.16
CA PRO A 164 -19.73 -8.27 -2.85
C PRO A 164 -18.96 -7.43 -3.88
N LEU A 165 -19.32 -7.48 -5.16
CA LEU A 165 -18.65 -6.68 -6.20
C LEU A 165 -18.98 -5.19 -6.09
N LEU A 166 -20.21 -4.83 -5.72
CA LEU A 166 -20.60 -3.46 -5.43
C LEU A 166 -19.86 -2.92 -4.21
N ALA A 167 -19.68 -3.72 -3.17
CA ALA A 167 -18.88 -3.34 -2.01
C ALA A 167 -17.40 -3.11 -2.38
N VAL A 168 -16.82 -3.98 -3.20
CA VAL A 168 -15.48 -3.77 -3.75
C VAL A 168 -15.42 -2.46 -4.53
N ALA A 169 -16.35 -2.25 -5.47
CA ALA A 169 -16.38 -1.02 -6.26
C ALA A 169 -16.51 0.23 -5.38
N ALA A 170 -17.38 0.18 -4.36
CA ALA A 170 -17.62 1.26 -3.41
C ALA A 170 -16.42 1.57 -2.50
N VAL A 171 -15.43 0.68 -2.40
CA VAL A 171 -14.19 0.93 -1.65
C VAL A 171 -13.06 1.27 -2.61
N VAL A 172 -12.83 0.42 -3.61
CA VAL A 172 -11.69 0.47 -4.55
C VAL A 172 -11.76 1.68 -5.48
N LEU A 173 -12.95 2.08 -5.92
CA LEU A 173 -13.11 3.20 -6.85
C LEU A 173 -13.26 4.55 -6.14
N THR A 174 -13.09 4.59 -4.82
CA THR A 174 -13.15 5.85 -4.07
C THR A 174 -11.85 6.64 -4.26
N PRO A 175 -11.93 7.99 -4.24
CA PRO A 175 -10.73 8.81 -4.33
C PRO A 175 -9.64 8.42 -3.30
N PRO A 176 -9.93 8.20 -2.00
CA PRO A 176 -8.90 7.85 -1.03
C PRO A 176 -8.11 6.59 -1.42
N VAL A 177 -8.77 5.50 -1.78
CA VAL A 177 -8.07 4.24 -2.11
C VAL A 177 -7.28 4.36 -3.42
N ILE A 178 -7.83 5.04 -4.43
CA ILE A 178 -7.11 5.29 -5.69
C ILE A 178 -5.84 6.12 -5.44
N PHE A 179 -5.92 7.15 -4.59
CA PHE A 179 -4.76 7.97 -4.26
C PHE A 179 -3.74 7.20 -3.41
N TYR A 180 -4.15 6.55 -2.32
CA TYR A 180 -3.24 5.80 -1.45
C TYR A 180 -2.67 4.53 -2.10
N ALA A 181 -3.28 4.00 -3.15
CA ALA A 181 -2.66 2.98 -3.98
C ALA A 181 -1.47 3.53 -4.79
N ASN A 182 -1.43 4.84 -5.07
CA ASN A 182 -0.47 5.50 -5.97
C ASN A 182 0.44 6.52 -5.30
N LEU A 183 0.25 6.76 -4.00
CA LEU A 183 1.04 7.61 -3.14
C LEU A 183 1.61 6.78 -2.00
N ILE A 184 2.83 7.08 -1.54
CA ILE A 184 3.52 6.25 -0.55
C ILE A 184 3.20 6.75 0.85
N TYR A 185 2.14 6.18 1.43
CA TYR A 185 1.65 6.51 2.77
C TYR A 185 1.18 5.26 3.55
N PRO A 186 1.12 5.33 4.91
CA PRO A 186 0.90 4.14 5.74
C PRO A 186 -0.57 3.68 5.81
N GLU A 187 -1.54 4.49 5.37
CA GLU A 187 -2.96 4.23 5.56
C GLU A 187 -3.42 2.99 4.80
N LEU A 188 -2.92 2.77 3.58
CA LEU A 188 -3.30 1.61 2.78
C LEU A 188 -2.81 0.28 3.40
N PRO A 189 -1.52 0.11 3.74
CA PRO A 189 -1.07 -1.06 4.50
C PRO A 189 -1.82 -1.25 5.82
N ALA A 190 -2.07 -0.16 6.56
CA ALA A 190 -2.80 -0.22 7.81
C ALA A 190 -4.24 -0.71 7.60
N ALA A 191 -4.97 -0.16 6.61
CA ALA A 191 -6.32 -0.58 6.26
C ALA A 191 -6.39 -2.07 5.88
N LEU A 192 -5.41 -2.55 5.11
CA LEU A 192 -5.31 -3.97 4.76
C LEU A 192 -5.13 -4.85 6.00
N LEU A 193 -4.20 -4.49 6.90
CA LEU A 193 -3.93 -5.26 8.11
C LEU A 193 -5.14 -5.28 9.05
N VAL A 194 -5.78 -4.13 9.27
CA VAL A 194 -6.99 -4.00 10.10
C VAL A 194 -8.12 -4.85 9.52
N LEU A 195 -8.40 -4.73 8.21
CA LEU A 195 -9.46 -5.51 7.57
C LEU A 195 -9.18 -7.01 7.61
N TYR A 196 -7.93 -7.40 7.33
CA TYR A 196 -7.51 -8.80 7.39
C TYR A 196 -7.69 -9.37 8.80
N ALA A 197 -7.20 -8.67 9.82
CA ALA A 197 -7.31 -9.08 11.21
C ALA A 197 -8.77 -9.17 11.64
N PHE A 198 -9.58 -8.16 11.31
CA PHE A 198 -11.01 -8.14 11.61
C PHE A 198 -11.74 -9.33 10.99
N ARG A 199 -11.53 -9.60 9.70
CA ARG A 199 -12.15 -10.75 9.03
C ARG A 199 -11.73 -12.08 9.65
N LYS A 200 -10.49 -12.20 10.13
CA LYS A 200 -10.01 -13.42 10.80
C LYS A 200 -10.52 -13.57 12.24
N ALA A 201 -10.82 -12.46 12.90
CA ALA A 201 -11.40 -12.46 14.24
C ALA A 201 -12.92 -12.72 14.23
N LEU A 202 -13.60 -12.42 13.13
CA LEU A 202 -15.03 -12.70 13.00
C LEU A 202 -15.30 -14.22 13.10
N PRO A 203 -16.22 -14.65 13.98
CA PRO A 203 -16.72 -16.00 13.97
C PRO A 203 -17.26 -16.30 12.58
N THR A 204 -16.82 -17.39 11.94
CA THR A 204 -17.48 -17.85 10.71
C THR A 204 -18.94 -18.09 11.08
N TRP A 205 -19.85 -17.32 10.46
CA TRP A 205 -21.29 -17.47 10.67
C TRP A 205 -21.70 -18.91 10.31
N SER A 206 -21.73 -19.80 11.30
CA SER A 206 -22.38 -21.08 11.21
C SER A 206 -23.86 -20.76 11.31
N GLY A 207 -24.52 -20.61 10.15
CA GLY A 207 -25.94 -20.28 10.08
C GLY A 207 -26.71 -21.01 11.16
N GLY A 208 -27.19 -20.25 12.14
CA GLY A 208 -27.96 -20.79 13.24
C GLY A 208 -29.14 -21.54 12.66
N ALA A 209 -29.14 -22.85 12.84
CA ALA A 209 -30.37 -23.60 12.96
C ALA A 209 -31.09 -23.04 14.20
N GLY A 210 -32.06 -22.18 13.93
CA GLY A 210 -33.13 -21.78 14.83
C GLY A 210 -34.44 -22.02 14.12
#